data_AF-A0A848VWE1-F1
#
_entry.id   AF-A0A848VWE1-F1
#
_cell.length_a   1.000
_cell.length_b   1.000
_cell.length_c   1.000
_cell.angle_alpha   90.00
_cell.angle_beta   90.00
_cell.angle_gamma   90.00
#
_symmetry.space_group_name_H-M   'P 1'
#
loop_
_entity.id
_entity.type
_entity.pdbx_description
1 polymer ?
#
loop_
_entity_poly.entity_id
_entity_poly.type
_entity_poly.pdbx_seq_one_letter_code
_entity_poly.pdbx_strand_id
1 'polypeptide(L)'
;MSLGGKDKTRNDPERRCIVSGEAQPKRGLIRFAVSPDGVVVPDVLEKLPGRGIWVAADRAALEAAVKKGLFARAAKQAVTVPETLVADVEALLVRRLIDGVSMARKAGRAIAGYEKVRDWLGKEDAEGEEGDVTEEVEA
;
A
#
# COMPACT_ATOMS: atom_id res chain seq x y z
N MET A 1 13.54 -8.48 -13.95
CA MET A 1 12.52 -9.23 -13.17
C MET A 1 11.19 -8.53 -13.35
N SER A 2 10.19 -9.25 -13.86
CA SER A 2 8.96 -8.74 -14.48
C SER A 2 8.07 -7.90 -13.55
N LEU A 3 7.76 -6.67 -13.97
CA LEU A 3 6.65 -5.85 -13.46
C LEU A 3 5.42 -6.15 -14.33
N GLY A 4 4.86 -7.34 -14.17
CA GLY A 4 3.56 -7.67 -14.75
C GLY A 4 2.47 -6.90 -14.02
N GLY A 5 1.94 -5.86 -14.68
CA GLY A 5 0.68 -5.23 -14.30
C GLY A 5 -0.40 -6.32 -14.30
N LYS A 6 -0.98 -6.60 -13.13
CA LYS A 6 -2.15 -7.46 -13.03
C LYS A 6 -3.38 -6.58 -13.23
N ASP A 7 -4.18 -6.99 -14.20
CA ASP A 7 -5.50 -6.51 -14.58
C ASP A 7 -6.39 -6.17 -13.36
N LYS A 8 -7.15 -5.06 -13.46
CA LYS A 8 -7.86 -4.35 -12.38
C LYS A 8 -9.23 -4.95 -12.04
N THR A 9 -9.45 -6.23 -12.28
CA THR A 9 -10.69 -6.94 -11.91
C THR A 9 -10.43 -8.17 -11.05
N ARG A 10 -9.46 -8.09 -10.13
CA ARG A 10 -9.21 -9.17 -9.16
C ARG A 10 -9.95 -8.88 -7.87
N ASN A 11 -10.87 -9.78 -7.54
CA ASN A 11 -11.48 -9.97 -6.23
C ASN A 11 -10.36 -10.01 -5.17
N ASP A 12 -10.00 -8.84 -4.66
CA ASP A 12 -8.80 -8.64 -3.86
C ASP A 12 -8.99 -9.43 -2.58
N PRO A 13 -8.05 -10.32 -2.18
CA PRO A 13 -8.28 -11.18 -1.03
C PRO A 13 -8.64 -10.36 0.20
N GLU A 14 -9.80 -10.63 0.78
CA GLU A 14 -10.21 -9.93 1.99
C GLU A 14 -9.28 -10.28 3.15
N ARG A 15 -9.05 -9.28 3.99
CA ARG A 15 -8.25 -9.42 5.21
C ARG A 15 -8.99 -8.75 6.35
N ARG A 16 -8.78 -9.31 7.55
CA ARG A 16 -9.41 -8.82 8.76
C ARG A 16 -8.49 -7.83 9.47
N CYS A 17 -8.99 -6.63 9.72
CA CYS A 17 -8.29 -5.66 10.57
C CYS A 17 -8.26 -6.19 12.00
N ILE A 18 -7.09 -6.21 12.65
CA ILE A 18 -6.98 -6.67 14.05
C ILE A 18 -7.64 -5.71 15.06
N VAL A 19 -7.88 -4.46 14.65
CA VAL A 19 -8.45 -3.41 15.51
C VAL A 19 -9.98 -3.42 15.46
N SER A 20 -10.56 -3.33 14.26
CA SER A 20 -12.02 -3.33 14.09
C SER A 20 -12.62 -4.73 14.02
N GLY A 21 -11.85 -5.74 13.63
CA GLY A 21 -12.35 -7.10 13.40
C GLY A 21 -13.10 -7.26 12.08
N GLU A 22 -13.26 -6.19 11.30
CA GLU A 22 -13.95 -6.19 10.01
C GLU A 22 -13.07 -6.78 8.90
N ALA A 23 -13.70 -7.54 8.01
CA ALA A 23 -13.08 -7.99 6.77
C ALA A 23 -13.25 -6.90 5.70
N GLN A 24 -12.17 -6.53 5.05
CA GLN A 24 -12.18 -5.56 3.95
C GLN A 24 -11.12 -5.92 2.89
N PRO A 25 -11.23 -5.36 1.66
CA PRO A 25 -10.21 -5.54 0.65
C PRO A 25 -8.83 -5.12 1.15
N LYS A 26 -7.80 -5.92 0.82
CA LYS A 26 -6.43 -5.69 1.33
C LYS A 26 -5.87 -4.30 1.02
N ARG A 27 -6.32 -3.64 -0.05
CA ARG A 27 -5.90 -2.28 -0.44
C ARG A 27 -6.12 -1.21 0.64
N GLY A 28 -7.08 -1.42 1.54
CA GLY A 28 -7.37 -0.51 2.66
C GLY A 28 -6.59 -0.85 3.95
N LEU A 29 -5.69 -1.83 3.90
CA LEU A 29 -5.00 -2.38 5.05
C LEU A 29 -3.48 -2.32 4.85
N ILE A 30 -2.76 -2.13 5.96
CA ILE A 30 -1.31 -2.20 6.04
C ILE A 30 -0.94 -3.55 6.65
N ARG A 31 -0.05 -4.28 5.97
CA ARG A 31 0.51 -5.53 6.47
C ARG A 31 1.66 -5.25 7.43
N PHE A 32 1.71 -6.04 8.49
CA PHE A 32 2.82 -6.13 9.43
C PHE A 32 3.32 -7.57 9.49
N ALA A 33 4.62 -7.72 9.65
CA ALA A 33 5.28 -9.00 9.88
C ALA A 33 6.00 -8.96 11.22
N VAL A 34 6.42 -10.13 11.70
CA VAL A 34 7.26 -10.26 12.89
C VAL A 34 8.64 -10.71 12.43
N SER A 35 9.68 -9.96 12.81
CA SER A 35 11.07 -10.30 12.51
C SER A 35 11.50 -11.56 13.30
N PRO A 36 12.61 -12.22 12.92
CA PRO A 36 13.18 -13.32 13.70
C PRO A 36 13.48 -12.95 15.16
N ASP A 37 13.81 -11.68 15.42
CA ASP A 37 14.06 -11.13 16.76
C ASP A 37 12.76 -10.80 17.53
N GLY A 38 11.60 -11.15 16.99
CA GLY A 38 10.30 -10.89 17.62
C GLY A 38 9.83 -9.44 17.51
N VAL A 39 10.38 -8.64 16.59
CA VAL A 39 10.00 -7.23 16.42
C VAL A 39 8.92 -7.09 15.35
N VAL A 40 7.88 -6.30 15.64
CA VAL A 40 6.85 -5.97 14.65
C VAL A 40 7.41 -4.97 13.64
N VAL A 41 7.35 -5.33 12.36
CA VAL A 41 7.83 -4.50 11.26
C VAL A 41 6.72 -4.23 10.23
N PRO A 42 6.61 -3.00 9.70
CA PRO A 42 5.67 -2.69 8.63
C PRO A 42 6.14 -3.31 7.30
N ASP A 43 5.23 -3.99 6.60
CA ASP A 43 5.49 -4.60 5.30
C ASP A 43 4.58 -4.00 4.21
N VAL A 44 4.89 -2.76 3.84
CA VAL A 44 4.15 -1.99 2.82
C VAL A 44 4.19 -2.65 1.43
N LEU A 45 5.17 -3.52 1.17
CA LEU A 45 5.32 -4.21 -0.12
C LEU A 45 4.69 -5.61 -0.15
N GLU A 46 4.23 -6.12 1.00
CA GLU A 46 3.68 -7.47 1.16
C GLU A 46 4.67 -8.59 0.75
N LYS A 47 5.98 -8.39 0.97
CA LYS A 47 7.04 -9.32 0.53
C LYS A 47 7.68 -10.11 1.67
N LEU A 48 7.49 -9.72 2.92
CA LEU A 48 8.17 -10.37 4.04
C LEU A 48 7.55 -11.73 4.34
N PRO A 49 8.37 -12.76 4.63
CA PRO A 49 7.86 -14.09 4.97
C PRO A 49 7.11 -14.09 6.31
N GLY A 50 6.39 -15.17 6.58
CA GLY A 50 5.71 -15.39 7.87
C GLY A 50 4.26 -14.92 7.93
N ARG A 51 3.70 -14.92 9.14
CA ARG A 51 2.31 -14.56 9.40
C ARG A 51 2.09 -13.06 9.19
N GLY A 52 1.27 -12.72 8.20
CA GLY A 52 0.83 -11.34 7.98
C GLY A 52 -0.24 -10.92 8.98
N ILE A 53 -0.03 -9.78 9.62
CA ILE A 53 -0.97 -9.12 10.52
C ILE A 53 -1.48 -7.86 9.79
N TRP A 54 -2.77 -7.56 9.87
CA TRP A 54 -3.38 -6.50 9.06
C TRP A 54 -4.07 -5.45 9.93
N VAL A 55 -3.82 -4.18 9.66
CA VAL A 55 -4.45 -3.03 10.33
C VAL A 55 -4.98 -2.09 9.25
N ALA A 56 -6.10 -1.40 9.50
CA ALA A 56 -6.57 -0.33 8.61
C ALA A 56 -5.48 0.71 8.38
N ALA A 57 -5.41 1.23 7.15
CA ALA A 57 -4.51 2.32 6.76
C ALA A 57 -4.97 3.67 7.33
N ASP A 58 -5.19 3.70 8.63
CA ASP A 58 -5.66 4.84 9.41
C ASP A 58 -4.78 5.02 10.65
N ARG A 59 -4.42 6.26 10.96
CA ARG A 59 -3.51 6.56 12.07
C ARG A 59 -4.10 6.12 13.41
N ALA A 60 -5.39 6.38 13.65
CA ALA A 60 -6.03 6.02 14.91
C ALA A 60 -6.11 4.50 15.09
N ALA A 61 -6.34 3.76 14.01
CA ALA A 61 -6.28 2.30 14.03
C ALA A 61 -4.86 1.79 14.37
N LEU A 62 -3.82 2.35 13.77
CA LEU A 62 -2.43 1.98 14.06
C LEU A 62 -2.07 2.24 15.54
N GLU A 63 -2.38 3.44 16.04
CA GLU A 63 -2.13 3.80 17.44
C GLU A 63 -2.93 2.90 18.40
N ALA A 64 -4.19 2.59 18.08
CA ALA A 64 -4.99 1.67 18.86
C ALA A 64 -4.41 0.24 18.88
N ALA A 65 -3.85 -0.24 17.76
CA ALA A 65 -3.19 -1.54 17.67
C ALA A 65 -1.97 -1.63 18.59
N VAL A 66 -1.15 -0.56 18.62
CA VAL A 66 0.02 -0.45 19.51
C VAL A 66 -0.43 -0.37 20.97
N LYS A 67 -1.30 0.58 21.31
CA LYS A 67 -1.74 0.86 22.69
C LYS A 67 -2.43 -0.35 23.34
N LYS A 68 -3.21 -1.11 22.57
CA LYS A 68 -3.94 -2.29 23.06
C LYS A 68 -3.11 -3.59 22.98
N GLY A 69 -1.85 -3.54 22.52
CA GLY A 69 -1.00 -4.72 22.41
C GLY A 69 -1.52 -5.79 21.44
N LEU A 70 -2.27 -5.39 20.41
CA LEU A 70 -2.99 -6.33 19.53
C LEU A 70 -2.05 -7.15 18.64
N PHE A 71 -0.84 -6.64 18.39
CA PHE A 71 0.17 -7.34 17.60
C PHE A 71 0.60 -8.67 18.24
N ALA A 72 0.83 -8.72 19.56
CA ALA A 72 1.20 -9.96 20.25
C ALA A 72 0.11 -11.02 20.12
N ARG A 73 -1.16 -10.61 20.32
CA ARG A 73 -2.33 -11.48 20.14
C ARG A 73 -2.44 -12.03 18.72
N ALA A 74 -2.29 -11.16 17.72
CA ALA A 74 -2.37 -11.55 16.32
C ALA A 74 -1.17 -12.43 15.88
N ALA A 75 0.01 -12.16 16.41
CA ALA A 75 1.21 -12.95 16.19
C ALA A 75 1.13 -14.34 16.84
N LYS A 76 0.35 -14.48 17.92
CA LYS A 76 0.31 -15.66 18.81
C LYS A 76 1.66 -15.94 19.51
N GLN A 77 2.41 -14.87 19.78
CA GLN A 77 3.69 -14.90 20.48
C GLN A 77 3.95 -13.53 21.12
N ALA A 78 4.88 -13.47 22.07
CA ALA A 78 5.40 -12.20 22.55
C ALA A 78 6.11 -11.47 21.41
N VAL A 79 5.87 -10.16 21.28
CA VAL A 79 6.51 -9.31 20.27
C VAL A 79 6.88 -7.97 20.87
N THR A 80 7.93 -7.37 20.32
CA THR A 80 8.33 -6.00 20.62
C THR A 80 7.75 -5.09 19.55
N VAL A 81 7.08 -4.01 19.98
CA VAL A 81 6.52 -2.99 19.09
C VAL A 81 7.36 -1.72 19.26
N PRO A 82 8.11 -1.29 18.24
CA PRO A 82 8.84 -0.03 18.30
C PRO A 82 7.90 1.16 18.53
N GLU A 83 8.32 2.12 19.35
CA GLU A 83 7.55 3.36 19.55
C GLU A 83 7.41 4.17 18.25
N THR A 84 8.39 4.02 17.35
CA THR A 84 8.43 4.66 16.04
C THR A 84 7.51 4.01 15.02
N LEU A 85 6.85 2.88 15.31
CA LEU A 85 6.16 2.06 14.31
C LEU A 85 5.20 2.86 13.42
N VAL A 86 4.42 3.76 14.00
CA VAL A 86 3.45 4.59 13.24
C VAL A 86 4.16 5.59 12.33
N ALA A 87 5.25 6.21 12.79
CA ALA A 87 6.07 7.10 11.99
C ALA A 87 6.83 6.34 10.88
N ASP A 88 7.31 5.12 11.17
CA ASP A 88 8.00 4.28 10.20
C ASP A 88 7.05 3.87 9.06
N VAL A 89 5.79 3.56 9.37
CA VAL A 89 4.74 3.31 8.36
C VAL A 89 4.56 4.51 7.44
N GLU A 90 4.41 5.72 8.01
CA GLU A 90 4.24 6.95 7.24
C GLU A 90 5.44 7.22 6.32
N ALA A 91 6.65 7.11 6.87
CA ALA A 91 7.90 7.31 6.11
C ALA A 91 8.01 6.32 4.93
N LEU A 92 7.68 5.05 5.15
CA LEU A 92 7.71 4.03 4.10
C LEU A 92 6.64 4.25 3.01
N LEU A 93 5.45 4.69 3.39
CA LEU A 93 4.38 5.03 2.44
C LEU A 93 4.77 6.24 1.59
N VAL A 94 5.30 7.30 2.20
CA VAL A 94 5.81 8.48 1.49
C VAL A 94 6.93 8.08 0.54
N ARG A 95 7.89 7.26 1.01
CA ARG A 95 8.98 6.78 0.17
C ARG A 95 8.48 6.01 -1.05
N ARG A 96 7.53 5.09 -0.84
CA ARG A 96 6.92 4.30 -1.92
C ARG A 96 6.22 5.19 -2.95
N LEU A 97 5.48 6.20 -2.49
CA LEU A 97 4.82 7.16 -3.38
C LEU A 97 5.85 7.92 -4.22
N ILE A 98 6.91 8.43 -3.59
CA ILE A 98 7.99 9.16 -4.28
C ILE A 98 8.66 8.27 -5.32
N ASP A 99 9.01 7.02 -4.96
CA ASP A 99 9.64 6.08 -5.89
C ASP A 99 8.73 5.78 -7.09
N GLY A 100 7.43 5.59 -6.86
CA GLY A 100 6.44 5.37 -7.91
C GLY A 100 6.30 6.55 -8.87
N VAL A 101 6.15 7.76 -8.33
CA VAL A 101 6.08 9.00 -9.14
C VAL A 101 7.37 9.23 -9.91
N SER A 102 8.52 8.98 -9.29
CA SER A 102 9.83 9.12 -9.92
C SER A 102 9.99 8.16 -11.11
N MET A 103 9.54 6.91 -10.97
CA MET A 103 9.53 5.94 -12.06
C MET A 103 8.58 6.35 -13.19
N ALA A 104 7.37 6.83 -12.86
CA ALA A 104 6.42 7.33 -13.86
C ALA A 104 7.00 8.51 -14.65
N ARG A 105 7.67 9.46 -13.98
CA ARG A 105 8.36 10.58 -14.62
C ARG A 105 9.48 10.11 -15.55
N LYS A 106 10.31 9.15 -15.11
CA LYS A 106 11.39 8.60 -15.94
C LYS A 106 10.86 7.87 -17.18
N ALA A 107 9.70 7.22 -17.07
CA ALA A 107 9.04 6.54 -18.17
C ALA A 107 8.25 7.48 -19.11
N GLY A 108 8.23 8.80 -18.87
CA GLY A 108 7.43 9.74 -19.64
C GLY A 108 5.92 9.65 -19.38
N ARG A 109 5.50 8.93 -18.33
CA ARG A 109 4.09 8.64 -18.00
C ARG A 109 3.51 9.54 -16.89
N ALA A 110 4.18 10.66 -16.58
CA ALA A 110 3.71 11.60 -15.56
C ALA A 110 3.55 12.99 -16.14
N ILE A 111 2.39 13.60 -15.87
CA ILE A 111 2.06 14.97 -16.26
C ILE A 111 2.26 15.88 -15.05
N ALA A 112 2.89 17.04 -15.26
CA ALA A 112 3.13 18.03 -14.21
C ALA A 112 2.83 19.45 -14.71
N GLY A 113 2.30 20.28 -13.81
CA GLY A 113 1.86 21.66 -14.08
C GLY A 113 0.34 21.78 -14.07
N TYR A 114 -0.18 22.82 -13.40
CA TYR A 114 -1.61 22.98 -13.15
C TYR A 114 -2.46 22.95 -14.43
N GLU A 115 -2.12 23.76 -15.43
CA GLU A 115 -2.88 23.83 -16.69
C GLU A 115 -2.88 22.50 -17.44
N LYS A 116 -1.71 21.85 -17.56
CA LYS A 116 -1.57 20.54 -18.22
C LYS A 116 -2.39 19.46 -17.52
N VAL A 117 -2.38 19.43 -16.19
CA VAL A 117 -3.16 18.46 -15.41
C VAL A 117 -4.66 18.72 -15.55
N ARG A 118 -5.09 19.98 -15.45
CA ARG A 118 -6.50 20.36 -15.63
C ARG A 118 -7.01 19.97 -17.02
N ASP A 119 -6.25 20.32 -18.06
CA ASP A 119 -6.64 20.03 -19.44
C ASP A 119 -6.64 18.51 -19.72
N TRP A 120 -5.77 17.74 -19.06
CA TRP A 120 -5.75 16.28 -19.17
C TRP A 120 -6.95 15.63 -18.46
N LEU A 121 -7.25 16.04 -17.23
CA LEU A 121 -8.44 15.57 -16.49
C LEU A 121 -9.74 15.92 -17.23
N GLY A 122 -9.83 17.12 -17.81
CA GLY A 122 -11.00 17.53 -18.59
C GLY A 122 -11.17 16.78 -19.92
N LYS A 123 -10.13 16.09 -20.41
CA LYS A 123 -10.22 15.18 -21.57
C LYS A 123 -10.65 13.77 -21.16
N GLU A 124 -10.18 13.27 -20.02
CA GLU A 124 -10.64 11.97 -19.47
C GLU A 124 -12.15 12.00 -19.16
N ASP A 125 -12.70 13.15 -18.73
CA ASP A 125 -14.15 13.31 -18.55
C ASP A 125 -14.94 13.31 -19.87
N ALA A 126 -14.29 13.53 -21.02
CA ALA A 126 -14.90 13.53 -22.36
C ALA A 126 -14.73 12.19 -23.09
N GLU A 127 -13.73 11.40 -22.71
CA GLU A 127 -13.41 10.08 -23.27
C GLU A 127 -13.63 9.01 -22.19
N GLY A 128 -14.89 8.77 -21.85
CA GLY A 128 -15.25 7.62 -21.02
C GLY A 128 -15.02 6.31 -21.76
N GLU A 129 -13.77 5.83 -21.87
CA GLU A 129 -13.41 4.45 -22.17
C GLU A 129 -11.92 4.20 -21.83
N GLU A 130 -11.64 3.11 -21.11
CA GLU A 130 -10.30 2.67 -20.71
C GLU A 130 -9.38 2.49 -21.93
N GLY A 131 -8.59 3.51 -22.25
CA GLY A 131 -7.48 3.43 -23.20
C GLY A 131 -6.28 2.70 -22.60
N ASP A 132 -6.11 1.44 -22.98
CA ASP A 132 -4.95 0.60 -22.70
C ASP A 132 -3.65 1.26 -23.24
N VAL A 133 -2.69 1.56 -22.37
CA VAL A 133 -1.39 2.18 -22.72
C VAL A 133 -0.40 1.10 -23.16
N THR A 134 -0.82 0.20 -24.06
CA THR A 134 0.06 -0.78 -24.71
C THR A 134 -0.20 -0.96 -26.21
N GLU A 135 -0.19 0.13 -26.97
CA GLU A 135 0.14 0.05 -28.40
C GLU A 135 1.00 1.25 -28.77
N GLU A 136 2.31 1.01 -28.95
CA GLU A 136 3.24 1.73 -29.83
C GLU A 136 4.68 1.28 -29.49
N VAL A 137 5.01 0.04 -29.88
CA VAL A 137 6.40 -0.35 -30.20
C VAL A 137 6.35 -1.31 -31.39
N GLU A 138 6.03 -0.80 -32.57
CA GLU A 138 6.51 -1.36 -33.84
C GLU A 138 6.95 -0.20 -34.73
N ALA A 139 8.26 -0.01 -34.79
CA ALA A 139 9.01 0.60 -35.88
C ALA A 139 10.45 0.06 -35.83
#